data_AF-A0A2D6XKM6-F1
#
_entry.id   AF-A0A2D6XKM6-F1
#
_cell.length_a   1.000
_cell.length_b   1.000
_cell.length_c   1.000
_cell.angle_alpha   90.00
_cell.angle_beta   90.00
_cell.angle_gamma   90.00
#
_symmetry.space_group_name_H-M   'P 1'
#
loop_
_entity.id
_entity.type
_entity.pdbx_description
1 polymer ?
#
loop_
_entity_poly.entity_id
_entity_poly.type
_entity_poly.pdbx_seq_one_letter_code
_entity_poly.pdbx_strand_id
1 'polypeptide(L)'
;MKDKSFDIASSVSQQLSFFSCRNIVMNHESQKDISQYLYCKEFNISPFPGSYVEQPARWISKVNIIKNAMNKREERLRNKAQREADMGNKGI
;
A
#
# COMPACT_ATOMS: atom_id res chain seq x y z
N MET A 1 -21.52 -10.25 21.02
CA MET A 1 -20.72 -10.56 19.81
C MET A 1 -19.86 -9.34 19.50
N LYS A 2 -18.53 -9.45 19.45
CA LYS A 2 -17.67 -8.30 19.13
C LYS A 2 -17.97 -7.86 17.70
N ASP A 3 -18.62 -6.71 17.56
CA ASP A 3 -18.91 -6.07 16.28
C ASP A 3 -17.60 -5.78 15.56
N LYS A 4 -17.26 -6.66 14.60
CA LYS A 4 -16.19 -6.42 13.65
C LYS A 4 -16.79 -5.47 12.62
N SER A 5 -16.55 -4.17 12.78
CA SER A 5 -16.93 -3.17 11.78
C SER A 5 -16.57 -3.67 10.38
N PHE A 6 -17.60 -3.85 9.54
CA PHE A 6 -17.44 -4.38 8.20
C PHE A 6 -16.74 -3.32 7.34
N ASP A 7 -15.49 -3.58 6.94
CA ASP A 7 -14.75 -2.70 6.06
C ASP A 7 -15.20 -2.93 4.60
N ILE A 8 -16.11 -2.07 4.15
CA ILE A 8 -16.64 -2.06 2.78
C ILE A 8 -15.49 -1.89 1.78
N ALA A 9 -14.53 -1.00 2.06
CA ALA A 9 -13.44 -0.73 1.13
C ALA A 9 -12.52 -1.94 0.95
N SER A 10 -12.23 -2.66 2.05
CA SER A 10 -11.51 -3.94 1.99
C SER A 10 -12.27 -4.96 1.16
N SER A 11 -13.58 -5.12 1.40
CA SER A 11 -14.42 -6.08 0.68
C SER A 11 -14.49 -5.79 -0.81
N VAL A 12 -14.72 -4.53 -1.19
CA VAL A 12 -14.71 -4.08 -2.59
C VAL A 12 -13.34 -4.34 -3.22
N SER A 13 -12.24 -4.01 -2.53
CA SER A 13 -10.89 -4.18 -3.08
C SER A 13 -10.53 -5.64 -3.39
N GLN A 14 -11.02 -6.60 -2.59
CA GLN A 14 -10.82 -8.03 -2.83
C GLN A 14 -11.60 -8.51 -4.06
N GLN A 15 -12.74 -7.89 -4.33
CA GLN A 15 -13.61 -8.23 -5.44
C GLN A 15 -13.18 -7.58 -6.76
N LEU A 16 -12.41 -6.49 -6.73
CA LEU A 16 -11.93 -5.80 -7.94
C LEU A 16 -11.25 -6.75 -8.91
N SER A 17 -10.53 -7.76 -8.44
CA SER A 17 -9.84 -8.72 -9.33
C SER A 17 -10.80 -9.54 -10.20
N PHE A 18 -12.06 -9.67 -9.81
CA PHE A 18 -13.10 -10.39 -10.55
C PHE A 18 -13.90 -9.49 -11.49
N PHE A 19 -14.07 -8.21 -11.15
CA PHE A 19 -14.96 -7.28 -11.87
C PHE A 19 -14.24 -6.15 -12.61
N SER A 20 -12.91 -6.18 -12.66
CA SER A 20 -12.14 -5.12 -13.30
C SER A 20 -11.05 -5.66 -14.23
N CYS A 21 -10.79 -4.92 -15.31
CA CYS A 21 -9.65 -5.20 -16.16
C CYS A 21 -8.38 -4.74 -15.46
N ARG A 22 -7.46 -5.67 -15.20
CA ARG A 22 -6.16 -5.39 -14.56
C ARG A 22 -5.40 -4.26 -15.23
N ASN A 23 -5.44 -4.16 -16.56
CA ASN A 23 -4.75 -3.11 -17.32
C ASN A 23 -5.34 -1.72 -17.11
N ILE A 24 -6.63 -1.63 -16.75
CA ILE A 24 -7.32 -0.37 -16.46
C ILE A 24 -7.12 0.00 -14.99
N VAL A 25 -7.21 -0.98 -14.08
CA VAL A 25 -7.03 -0.74 -12.63
C VAL A 25 -5.57 -0.45 -12.28
N MET A 26 -4.62 -1.11 -12.93
CA MET A 26 -3.19 -0.84 -12.77
C MET A 26 -2.72 0.14 -13.84
N ASN A 27 -3.12 1.41 -13.69
CA ASN A 27 -2.68 2.48 -14.58
C ASN A 27 -1.14 2.58 -14.60
N HIS A 28 -0.57 2.61 -15.81
CA HIS A 28 0.87 2.70 -16.06
C HIS A 28 1.55 3.92 -15.40
N GLU A 29 0.89 5.08 -15.37
CA GLU A 29 1.43 6.28 -14.70
C GLU A 29 1.61 6.03 -13.20
N SER A 30 0.59 5.45 -12.56
CA SER A 30 0.65 5.10 -11.14
C SER A 30 1.71 4.04 -10.85
N GLN A 31 1.88 3.05 -11.74
CA GLN A 31 2.95 2.06 -11.58
C GLN A 31 4.33 2.72 -11.69
N LYS A 32 4.52 3.65 -12.63
CA LYS A 32 5.77 4.40 -12.78
C LYS A 32 6.08 5.22 -11.51
N ASP A 33 5.09 5.91 -10.94
CA ASP A 33 5.27 6.66 -9.70
C ASP A 33 5.68 5.75 -8.52
N ILE A 34 5.05 4.57 -8.41
CA ILE A 34 5.39 3.57 -7.38
C ILE A 34 6.82 3.07 -7.57
N SER A 35 7.21 2.72 -8.80
CA SER A 35 8.58 2.29 -9.11
C SER A 35 9.61 3.36 -8.78
N GLN A 36 9.35 4.61 -9.18
CA GLN A 36 10.24 5.74 -8.85
C GLN A 36 10.35 5.93 -7.33
N TYR A 37 9.24 5.87 -6.61
CA TYR A 37 9.25 5.98 -5.15
C TYR A 37 10.08 4.87 -4.48
N LEU A 38 9.90 3.61 -4.92
CA LEU A 38 10.63 2.47 -4.38
C LEU A 38 12.13 2.60 -4.62
N TYR A 39 12.52 2.92 -5.86
CA TYR A 39 13.93 3.12 -6.22
C TYR A 39 14.56 4.24 -5.39
N CYS A 40 13.91 5.41 -5.33
CA CYS A 40 14.42 6.53 -4.54
C CYS A 40 14.53 6.21 -3.05
N LYS A 41 13.58 5.44 -2.51
CA LYS A 41 13.60 5.00 -1.11
C LYS A 41 14.72 3.99 -0.84
N GLU A 42 14.94 3.04 -1.75
CA GLU A 42 15.97 1.99 -1.61
C GLU A 42 17.38 2.56 -1.66
N PHE A 43 17.65 3.45 -2.62
CA PHE A 43 18.97 4.06 -2.80
C PHE A 43 19.16 5.34 -2.00
N ASN A 44 18.15 5.75 -1.22
CA ASN A 44 18.14 7.00 -0.46
C ASN A 44 18.52 8.23 -1.31
N ILE A 45 17.95 8.31 -2.51
CA ILE A 45 18.17 9.40 -3.45
C ILE A 45 16.88 10.22 -3.64
N SER A 46 17.03 11.49 -4.01
CA SER A 46 15.88 12.33 -4.33
C SER A 46 15.38 12.05 -5.76
N PRO A 47 14.06 11.95 -5.97
CA PRO A 47 13.45 11.73 -7.30
C PRO A 47 13.56 12.94 -8.22
N PHE A 48 13.63 14.15 -7.67
CA PHE A 48 13.86 15.40 -8.39
C PHE A 48 14.97 16.19 -7.70
N PRO A 49 15.74 17.01 -8.44
CA PRO A 49 16.74 17.88 -7.83
C PRO A 49 16.09 18.88 -6.86
N GLY A 50 16.85 19.28 -5.85
CA GLY A 50 16.42 20.27 -4.86
C GLY A 50 15.83 19.70 -3.56
N SER A 51 15.57 20.61 -2.64
CA SER A 51 14.97 20.41 -1.32
C SER A 51 13.45 20.18 -1.40
N TYR A 52 12.82 19.87 -0.25
CA TYR A 52 11.39 19.57 -0.16
C TYR A 52 10.48 20.61 -0.83
N VAL A 53 10.80 21.90 -0.72
CA VAL A 53 10.00 23.01 -1.26
C VAL A 53 10.12 23.12 -2.78
N GLU A 54 11.19 22.56 -3.35
CA GLU A 54 11.47 22.53 -4.80
C GLU A 54 10.89 21.28 -5.46
N GLN A 55 10.45 20.30 -4.66
CA GLN A 55 9.79 19.11 -5.17
C GLN A 55 8.40 19.44 -5.73
N PRO A 56 7.97 18.81 -6.83
CA PRO A 56 6.63 19.02 -7.35
C PRO A 56 5.55 18.68 -6.32
N ALA A 57 4.62 19.60 -6.04
CA ALA A 57 3.57 19.40 -5.03
C ALA A 57 2.75 18.12 -5.27
N ARG A 58 2.47 17.79 -6.54
CA ARG A 58 1.78 16.54 -6.92
C ARG A 58 2.58 15.30 -6.52
N TRP A 59 3.90 15.35 -6.66
CA TRP A 59 4.78 14.24 -6.28
C TRP A 59 4.77 14.01 -4.76
N ILE A 60 4.85 15.08 -3.95
CA ILE A 60 4.77 14.99 -2.49
C ILE A 60 3.47 14.30 -2.06
N SER A 61 2.34 14.68 -2.67
CA SER A 61 1.04 14.04 -2.42
C SER A 61 1.05 12.55 -2.78
N LYS A 62 1.56 12.20 -3.98
CA LYS A 62 1.72 10.80 -4.43
C LYS A 62 2.57 9.98 -3.44
N VAL A 63 3.71 10.52 -2.99
CA VAL A 63 4.59 9.87 -2.01
C VAL A 63 3.86 9.55 -0.71
N ASN A 64 3.07 10.49 -0.18
CA ASN A 64 2.30 10.28 1.05
C ASN A 64 1.25 9.16 0.87
N ILE A 65 0.56 9.14 -0.27
CA ILE A 65 -0.42 8.09 -0.59
C ILE A 65 0.27 6.72 -0.65
N ILE A 66 1.38 6.61 -1.40
CA ILE A 66 2.13 5.37 -1.56
C ILE A 66 2.66 4.90 -0.20
N LYS A 67 3.28 5.78 0.58
CA LYS A 67 3.81 5.48 1.93
C LYS A 67 2.71 4.93 2.85
N ASN A 68 1.56 5.61 2.91
CA ASN A 68 0.44 5.17 3.74
C ASN A 68 -0.13 3.83 3.28
N ALA A 69 -0.20 3.59 1.96
CA ALA A 69 -0.66 2.32 1.41
C ALA A 69 0.28 1.16 1.76
N MET A 70 1.60 1.38 1.69
CA MET A 70 2.62 0.39 2.06
C MET A 70 2.57 0.08 3.56
N ASN A 71 2.48 1.09 4.42
CA ASN A 71 2.35 0.90 5.87
C ASN A 71 1.10 0.08 6.22
N LYS A 72 -0.05 0.40 5.61
CA LYS A 72 -1.29 -0.38 5.79
C LYS A 72 -1.12 -1.82 5.31
N ARG A 73 -0.41 -2.05 4.20
CA ARG A 73 -0.12 -3.40 3.71
C ARG A 73 0.73 -4.17 4.71
N GLU A 74 1.80 -3.59 5.21
CA GLU A 74 2.68 -4.22 6.21
C GLU A 74 1.94 -4.54 7.51
N GLU A 75 1.12 -3.61 7.99
CA GLU A 75 0.29 -3.83 9.18
C GLU A 75 -0.66 -5.03 9.00
N ARG A 76 -1.31 -5.15 7.84
CA ARG A 76 -2.14 -6.32 7.53
C ARG A 76 -1.35 -7.62 7.53
N LEU A 77 -0.13 -7.62 6.97
CA LEU A 77 0.73 -8.80 6.94
C LEU A 77 1.19 -9.19 8.36
N ARG A 78 1.58 -8.22 9.19
CA ARG A 78 1.93 -8.44 10.60
C ARG A 78 0.74 -9.02 11.38
N ASN A 79 -0.44 -8.42 11.23
CA ASN A 79 -1.65 -8.88 11.90
C ASN A 79 -2.07 -10.29 11.46
N LYS A 80 -1.86 -10.63 10.18
CA LYS A 80 -2.10 -11.98 9.67
C LYS A 80 -1.12 -12.99 10.27
N ALA A 81 0.18 -12.67 10.26
CA ALA A 81 1.21 -13.53 10.83
C ALA A 81 0.99 -13.77 12.34
N GLN A 82 0.61 -12.74 13.09
CA GLN A 82 0.30 -12.89 14.52
C GLN A 82 -0.89 -13.83 14.75
N ARG A 83 -1.97 -13.69 13.97
CA ARG A 83 -3.13 -14.58 14.07
C ARG A 83 -2.80 -16.03 13.74
N GLU A 84 -1.95 -16.25 12.74
CA GLU A 84 -1.49 -17.59 12.37
C GLU A 84 -0.63 -18.21 13.48
N ALA A 85 0.27 -17.43 14.09
CA ALA A 85 1.05 -17.86 15.25
C ALA A 85 0.16 -18.19 16.46
N ASP A 86 -0.83 -17.35 16.77
CA ASP A 86 -1.77 -17.55 17.88
C ASP A 86 -2.67 -18.78 17.68
N MET A 87 -3.00 -19.13 16.43
CA MET A 87 -3.75 -20.36 16.11
C MET A 87 -2.87 -21.61 16.19
N GLY A 88 -1.60 -21.53 15.77
CA GLY A 88 -0.65 -22.62 15.93
C GLY A 88 -0.34 -22.96 17.39
N ASN A 89 -0.34 -21.96 18.27
CA ASN A 89 -0.08 -22.13 19.71
C ASN A 89 -1.28 -22.69 20.50
N LYS A 90 -2.48 -22.76 19.90
CA LYS A 90 -3.70 -23.35 20.49
C LYS A 90 -3.94 -24.80 20.05
N GLY A 91 -2.98 -25.39 19.34
CA GLY A 91 -3.02 -26.76 18.80
C GLY A 91 -2.21 -27.78 19.62
N ILE A 92 -2.02 -27.57 20.92
CA ILE A 92 -1.57 -28.59 21.90
C ILE A 92 -2.53 -28.53 23.09
#